data_AF-A0AAV8E8E6-F1
#
_entry.id   AF-A0AAV8E8E6-F1
#
_cell.length_a   1.000
_cell.length_b   1.000
_cell.length_c   1.000
_cell.angle_alpha   90.00
_cell.angle_beta   90.00
_cell.angle_gamma   90.00
#
_symmetry.space_group_name_H-M   'P 1'
#
loop_
_entity.id
_entity.type
_entity.pdbx_description
1 polymer ?
#
loop_
_entity_poly.entity_id
_entity_poly.type
_entity_poly.pdbx_seq_one_letter_code
_entity_poly.pdbx_strand_id
1 'polypeptide(L)'
;MILESMDELPSAGNNLDILQKRIQKKLEGKRYLLVLDDFWNEKPHEWEKLIRSLYKGAPRSVIVVTTRNRLVADTVSTFPSYHLKHLSEYDCYYSQPICYLR
;
A
#
# COMPACT_ATOMS: atom_id res chain seq x y z
N MET A 1 -12.14 -6.89 -8.07
CA MET A 1 -11.29 -5.73 -7.81
C MET A 1 -12.23 -4.56 -7.58
N ILE A 2 -12.53 -4.22 -6.32
CA ILE A 2 -13.39 -3.06 -6.03
C ILE A 2 -12.48 -1.85 -6.03
N LEU A 3 -12.50 -1.09 -7.11
CA LEU A 3 -11.99 0.29 -7.13
C LEU A 3 -13.13 1.17 -6.63
N GLU A 4 -13.23 1.36 -5.32
CA GLU A 4 -14.03 2.48 -4.80
C GLU A 4 -13.16 3.73 -4.91
N SER A 5 -13.48 4.58 -5.89
CA SER A 5 -13.04 5.98 -5.92
C SER A 5 -13.55 6.70 -4.66
N MET A 6 -12.70 7.48 -4.01
CA MET A 6 -13.10 8.39 -2.93
C MET A 6 -13.59 9.69 -3.55
N ASP A 7 -14.70 9.65 -4.29
CA ASP A 7 -15.23 10.88 -4.90
C ASP A 7 -16.02 11.73 -3.90
N GLU A 8 -15.59 13.00 -3.89
CA GLU A 8 -16.16 14.24 -3.37
C GLU A 8 -16.54 14.26 -1.88
N LEU A 9 -15.99 15.20 -1.09
CA LEU A 9 -16.64 15.82 0.09
C LEU A 9 -15.74 16.93 0.70
N PRO A 10 -16.32 17.88 1.46
CA PRO A 10 -15.98 19.30 1.46
C PRO A 10 -14.68 19.58 2.19
N SER A 11 -14.06 20.71 1.81
CA SER A 11 -12.91 21.36 2.42
C SER A 11 -13.10 21.58 3.94
N ALA A 12 -12.93 20.52 4.71
CA ALA A 12 -12.81 20.57 6.16
C ALA A 12 -11.43 19.98 6.50
N GLY A 13 -10.42 20.84 6.26
CA GLY A 13 -9.04 20.80 6.71
C GLY A 13 -8.45 19.44 7.05
N ASN A 14 -7.52 18.98 6.18
CA ASN A 14 -6.20 18.41 6.44
C ASN A 14 -5.94 17.63 7.76
N ASN A 15 -6.94 17.05 8.40
CA ASN A 15 -6.77 16.35 9.67
C ASN A 15 -6.64 14.87 9.36
N LEU A 16 -5.39 14.39 9.36
CA LEU A 16 -5.03 12.99 9.10
C LEU A 16 -5.88 12.01 9.92
N ASP A 17 -6.25 12.40 11.15
CA ASP A 17 -7.12 11.62 12.04
C ASP A 17 -8.51 11.36 11.46
N ILE A 18 -9.09 12.33 10.75
CA ILE A 18 -10.42 12.19 10.13
C ILE A 18 -10.35 11.24 8.94
N LEU A 19 -9.32 11.39 8.11
CA LEU A 19 -9.07 10.51 6.96
C LEU A 19 -8.83 9.07 7.43
N GLN A 20 -8.00 8.89 8.45
CA GLN A 20 -7.69 7.59 9.05
C GLN A 20 -8.94 6.92 9.61
N LYS A 21 -9.79 7.64 10.36
CA LYS A 21 -11.07 7.11 10.87
C LYS A 21 -12.03 6.72 9.74
N ARG A 22 -12.07 7.48 8.65
CA ARG A 22 -12.93 7.17 7.49
C ARG A 22 -12.47 5.91 6.77
N ILE A 23 -11.17 5.78 6.52
CA ILE A 23 -10.60 4.57 5.90
C ILE A 23 -10.86 3.36 6.78
N GLN A 24 -10.60 3.47 8.09
CA GLN A 24 -10.88 2.40 9.05
C GLN A 24 -12.34 1.95 8.96
N LYS A 25 -13.31 2.87 9.04
CA LYS A 25 -14.75 2.53 8.93
C LYS A 25 -15.11 1.86 7.61
N LYS A 26 -14.48 2.24 6.50
CA LYS A 26 -14.74 1.63 5.18
C LYS A 26 -14.23 0.20 5.10
N LEU A 27 -13.10 -0.10 5.73
CA LEU A 27 -12.43 -1.40 5.70
C LEU A 27 -12.94 -2.36 6.80
N GLU A 28 -13.52 -1.81 7.87
CA GLU A 28 -13.96 -2.58 9.03
C GLU A 28 -14.91 -3.73 8.65
N GLY A 29 -14.55 -4.95 9.06
CA GLY A 29 -15.32 -6.16 8.78
C GLY A 29 -15.33 -6.60 7.31
N LYS A 30 -14.63 -5.91 6.41
CA LYS A 30 -14.53 -6.27 4.98
C LYS A 30 -13.21 -6.96 4.68
N ARG A 31 -13.24 -7.87 3.72
CA ARG A 31 -12.02 -8.46 3.14
C ARG A 31 -11.49 -7.53 2.05
N TYR A 32 -10.23 -7.12 2.14
CA TYR A 32 -9.63 -6.20 1.18
C TYR A 32 -8.23 -6.64 0.75
N LEU A 33 -7.80 -6.11 -0.41
CA LEU A 33 -6.42 -6.07 -0.85
C LEU A 33 -6.05 -4.59 -1.00
N LEU A 34 -5.14 -4.10 -0.17
CA LEU A 34 -4.67 -2.72 -0.21
C LEU A 34 -3.25 -2.71 -0.74
N VAL A 35 -2.96 -1.88 -1.75
CA VAL A 35 -1.61 -1.70 -2.30
C VAL A 35 -1.14 -0.31 -1.95
N LEU A 36 -0.04 -0.21 -1.20
CA LEU A 36 0.63 1.02 -0.87
C LEU A 36 1.85 1.15 -1.78
N ASP A 37 1.69 1.92 -2.85
CA ASP A 37 2.75 2.11 -3.85
C ASP A 37 3.74 3.20 -3.45
N ASP A 38 5.01 2.98 -3.79
CA ASP A 38 6.16 3.85 -3.52
C ASP A 38 6.29 4.34 -2.05
N PHE A 39 6.18 3.41 -1.10
CA PHE A 39 6.27 3.74 0.33
C PHE A 39 7.70 4.03 0.79
N TRP A 40 7.89 5.07 1.60
CA TRP A 40 9.23 5.58 1.99
C TRP A 40 9.45 5.75 3.49
N ASN A 41 8.48 5.42 4.36
CA ASN A 41 8.63 5.65 5.79
C ASN A 41 9.46 4.54 6.46
N GLU A 42 10.66 4.91 6.90
CA GLU A 42 11.60 4.01 7.59
C GLU A 42 11.34 3.88 9.09
N LYS A 43 10.40 4.65 9.66
CA LYS A 43 10.17 4.68 11.11
C LYS A 43 9.16 3.60 11.52
N PRO A 44 9.57 2.55 12.28
CA PRO A 44 8.67 1.47 12.65
C PRO A 44 7.44 1.95 13.46
N HIS A 45 7.65 2.92 14.35
CA HIS A 45 6.57 3.47 15.19
C HIS A 45 5.51 4.23 14.38
N GLU A 46 5.90 4.90 13.30
CA GLU A 46 4.96 5.61 12.42
C GLU A 46 4.21 4.62 11.53
N TRP A 47 4.89 3.57 11.06
CA TRP A 47 4.24 2.44 10.37
C TRP A 47 3.20 1.76 11.27
N GLU A 48 3.53 1.48 12.52
CA GLU A 48 2.60 0.88 13.48
C GLU A 48 1.35 1.73 13.69
N LYS A 49 1.51 3.05 13.83
CA LYS A 49 0.37 3.97 13.97
C LYS A 49 -0.55 3.92 12.75
N LEU A 50 0.02 3.88 11.55
CA LEU A 50 -0.72 3.80 10.30
C LEU A 50 -1.49 2.47 10.19
N ILE A 51 -0.80 1.35 10.41
CA ILE A 51 -1.35 0.02 10.14
C ILE A 51 -2.42 -0.40 11.16
N ARG A 52 -2.36 0.12 12.40
CA ARG A 52 -3.38 -0.15 13.43
C ARG A 52 -4.79 0.22 12.99
N SER A 53 -4.95 1.27 12.18
CA SER A 53 -6.25 1.65 11.62
C SER A 53 -6.67 0.82 10.41
N LEU A 54 -5.70 0.22 9.72
CA LEU A 54 -5.96 -0.61 8.55
C LEU A 54 -6.33 -2.04 8.96
N TYR A 55 -5.73 -2.60 10.03
CA TYR A 55 -5.98 -3.98 10.50
C TYR A 55 -7.37 -4.30 11.06
N LYS A 56 -8.35 -3.40 10.92
CA LYS A 56 -9.75 -3.65 11.33
C LYS A 56 -10.57 -4.45 10.30
N GLY A 57 -9.94 -4.94 9.23
CA GLY A 57 -10.57 -5.76 8.22
C GLY A 57 -11.00 -7.15 8.70
N ALA A 58 -11.74 -7.84 7.83
CA ALA A 58 -12.04 -9.26 7.98
C ALA A 58 -10.75 -10.12 7.87
N PRO A 59 -10.76 -11.35 8.41
CA PRO A 59 -9.68 -12.31 8.18
C PRO A 59 -9.33 -12.46 6.70
N ARG A 60 -8.03 -12.67 6.41
CA ARG A 60 -7.48 -12.79 5.05
C ARG A 60 -7.50 -11.48 4.21
N SER A 61 -7.62 -10.33 4.87
CA SER A 61 -7.25 -9.05 4.27
C SER A 61 -5.74 -8.94 4.13
N VAL A 62 -5.28 -8.37 3.02
CA VAL A 62 -3.85 -8.30 2.68
C VAL A 62 -3.48 -6.84 2.37
N ILE A 63 -2.33 -6.43 2.88
CA ILE A 63 -1.70 -5.15 2.56
C ILE A 63 -0.39 -5.47 1.86
N VAL A 64 -0.25 -4.99 0.63
CA VAL A 64 0.97 -5.10 -0.18
C VAL A 64 1.62 -3.72 -0.17
N VAL A 65 2.90 -3.68 0.17
CA VAL A 65 3.71 -2.47 0.12
C VAL A 65 4.74 -2.64 -0.98
N THR A 66 4.80 -1.69 -1.91
CA THR A 66 5.87 -1.60 -2.91
C THR A 66 6.76 -0.42 -2.56
N THR A 67 8.07 -0.64 -2.58
CA THR A 67 9.07 0.37 -2.23
C THR A 67 10.36 0.11 -2.99
N ARG A 68 11.09 1.17 -3.31
CA ARG A 68 12.45 1.09 -3.87
C ARG A 68 13.52 0.90 -2.79
N ASN A 69 13.17 1.13 -1.52
CA ASN A 69 14.10 1.12 -0.39
C ASN A 69 14.01 -0.20 0.39
N ARG A 70 15.13 -0.93 0.44
CA ARG A 70 15.21 -2.22 1.15
C ARG A 70 14.99 -2.07 2.66
N LEU A 71 15.49 -0.99 3.28
CA LEU A 71 15.32 -0.75 4.72
C LEU A 71 13.84 -0.55 5.06
N VAL A 72 13.11 0.16 4.20
CA VAL A 72 11.65 0.31 4.35
C VAL A 72 10.98 -1.04 4.23
N ALA A 73 11.34 -1.84 3.21
CA ALA A 73 10.76 -3.18 3.01
C ALA A 73 10.95 -4.04 4.26
N ASP A 74 12.16 -4.11 4.81
CA ASP A 74 12.45 -4.91 5.99
C ASP A 74 11.72 -4.38 7.24
N THR A 75 11.55 -3.06 7.35
CA THR A 75 10.84 -2.40 8.46
C THR A 75 9.34 -2.71 8.48
N VAL A 76 8.69 -2.72 7.32
CA VAL A 76 7.22 -2.85 7.24
C VAL A 76 6.76 -4.29 7.02
N SER A 77 7.68 -5.18 6.66
CA SER A 77 7.36 -6.54 6.26
C SER A 77 6.91 -7.42 7.44
N THR A 78 5.84 -8.19 7.22
CA THR A 78 5.37 -9.25 8.12
C THR A 78 5.76 -10.66 7.63
N PHE A 79 6.30 -10.72 6.41
CA PHE A 79 6.84 -11.89 5.73
C PHE A 79 8.17 -11.48 5.07
N PRO A 80 9.06 -12.40 4.70
CA PRO A 80 10.28 -12.04 3.96
C PRO A 80 9.97 -11.13 2.76
N SER A 81 10.68 -10.00 2.66
CA SER A 81 10.46 -9.03 1.60
C SER A 81 10.75 -9.66 0.22
N TYR A 82 9.88 -9.39 -0.76
CA TYR A 82 10.06 -9.91 -2.11
C TYR A 82 10.81 -8.89 -2.97
N HIS A 83 12.05 -9.23 -3.35
CA HIS A 83 12.83 -8.41 -4.27
C HIS A 83 12.43 -8.70 -5.71
N LEU A 84 11.79 -7.72 -6.35
CA LEU A 84 11.48 -7.78 -7.78
C LEU A 84 12.78 -7.90 -8.58
N LYS A 85 12.83 -8.90 -9.46
CA LYS A 85 13.92 -9.08 -10.43
C LYS A 85 13.66 -8.20 -11.64
N HIS A 86 14.74 -7.80 -12.31
CA HIS A 86 14.63 -7.19 -13.62
C HIS A 86 14.00 -8.19 -14.61
N LEU A 87 13.21 -7.66 -15.55
CA LEU A 87 12.75 -8.43 -16.69
C LEU A 87 13.96 -8.82 -17.55
N SER A 88 13.90 -10.00 -18.16
CA SER A 88 14.88 -10.37 -19.18
C SER A 88 14.72 -9.48 -20.42
N GLU A 89 15.75 -9.37 -21.26
CA GLU A 89 15.65 -8.60 -22.51
C GLU A 89 14.53 -9.13 -23.42
N TYR A 90 14.33 -10.45 -23.44
CA TYR A 90 13.25 -11.08 -24.19
C TYR A 90 11.88 -10.67 -23.62
N ASP A 91 11.66 -10.83 -22.32
CA ASP A 91 10.38 -10.44 -21.69
C ASP A 91 10.11 -8.95 -21.85
N CYS A 92 11.16 -8.15 -21.78
CA CYS A 92 11.12 -6.70 -21.95
C CYS A 92 10.70 -6.30 -23.38
N TYR A 93 11.25 -6.98 -24.39
CA TYR A 93 10.93 -6.76 -25.80
C TYR A 93 9.45 -7.03 -26.12
N TYR A 94 8.83 -8.02 -25.47
CA TYR A 94 7.40 -8.31 -25.63
C TYR A 94 6.51 -7.48 -24.69
N SER A 95 7.08 -6.91 -23.63
CA SER A 95 6.36 -6.09 -22.63
C SER A 95 6.60 -4.59 -22.80
N GLN A 96 6.81 -4.13 -24.05
CA GLN A 96 7.31 -2.79 -24.40
C GLN A 96 6.86 -1.61 -23.53
N PRO A 97 5.56 -1.40 -23.22
CA PRO A 97 5.15 -0.26 -22.39
C PRO A 97 5.69 -0.29 -20.95
N ILE A 98 6.08 -1.44 -20.41
CA ILE A 98 6.52 -1.61 -19.01
C ILE A 98 8.03 -1.32 -18.87
N CYS A 99 8.82 -1.57 -19.91
CA CYS A 99 10.28 -1.42 -19.84
C CYS A 99 10.80 0.03 -19.88
N TYR A 100 10.01 0.97 -20.40
CA TYR A 100 10.41 2.37 -20.49
C TYR A 100 10.10 3.19 -19.23
N LEU A 101 9.40 2.61 -18.24
CA LEU A 101 8.97 3.30 -17.01
C LEU A 101 10.00 3.21 -15.86
N ARG A 102 11.29 3.24 -16.18
CA ARG A 102 12.37 3.16 -15.19
C ARG A 102 12.39 4.37 -14.24
#